data_AF-W6K6C5-F1
#
_entry.id   AF-W6K6C5-F1
#
_cell.length_a   1.000
_cell.length_b   1.000
_cell.length_c   1.000
_cell.angle_alpha   90.00
_cell.angle_beta   90.00
_cell.angle_gamma   90.00
#
_symmetry.space_group_name_H-M   'P 1'
#
loop_
_entity.id
_entity.type
_entity.pdbx_description
1 polymer ?
#
loop_
_entity_poly.entity_id
_entity_poly.type
_entity_poly.pdbx_seq_one_letter_code
_entity_poly.pdbx_strand_id
1 'polypeptide(L)' 'MESLQELYQLARSFWVVWLMILFIGIIWWAFRPKNRGLEDHASIPLNDD' A
#
# COMPACT_ATOMS: atom_id res chain seq x y z
N MET A 1 12.68 16.01 27.35
CA MET A 1 13.50 15.52 26.22
C MET A 1 13.43 14.01 26.10
N GLU A 2 13.39 13.25 27.20
CA GLU A 2 13.28 11.78 27.17
C GLU A 2 11.98 11.26 26.53
N SER A 3 10.83 11.88 26.82
CA SER A 3 9.53 11.45 26.28
C SER A 3 9.43 11.46 24.74
N LEU A 4 10.13 12.37 24.07
CA LEU A 4 10.17 12.41 22.60
C LEU A 4 11.03 11.28 22.01
N GLN A 5 12.09 10.88 22.71
CA GLN A 5 12.97 9.79 22.28
C GLN A 5 12.29 8.42 22.43
N GLU A 6 11.54 8.23 23.51
CA GLU A 6 10.74 7.02 23.72
C GLU A 6 9.64 6.88 22.66
N LEU A 7 8.93 7.97 22.36
CA LEU A 7 7.93 8.00 21.31
C LEU A 7 8.55 7.70 19.94
N TYR A 8 9.74 8.26 19.67
CA TYR A 8 10.47 8.00 18.43
C TYR A 8 10.89 6.53 18.31
N GLN A 9 11.42 5.91 19.37
CA GLN A 9 11.80 4.50 19.35
C GLN A 9 10.59 3.59 19.15
N LEU A 10 9.46 3.87 19.80
CA LEU A 10 8.21 3.16 19.57
C LEU A 10 7.74 3.30 18.12
N ALA A 11 7.66 4.53 17.60
CA ALA A 11 7.24 4.78 16.22
C ALA A 11 8.19 4.12 15.20
N ARG A 12 9.51 4.16 15.44
CA ARG A 12 10.52 3.48 14.63
C ARG A 12 10.30 1.96 14.63
N SER A 13 9.98 1.36 15.77
CA SER A 13 9.68 -0.07 15.88
C SER A 13 8.40 -0.45 15.13
N PHE A 14 7.39 0.42 15.12
CA PHE A 14 6.10 0.20 14.43
C PHE A 14 6.10 0.63 12.96
N TRP A 15 7.23 1.11 12.42
CA TRP A 15 7.34 1.59 11.05
C TRP A 15 6.87 0.55 10.02
N VAL A 16 7.27 -0.71 10.19
CA VAL A 16 6.91 -1.80 9.28
C VAL A 16 5.40 -2.09 9.33
N VAL A 17 4.78 -1.98 10.51
CA VAL A 17 3.33 -2.20 10.69
C VAL A 17 2.54 -1.14 9.94
N TRP A 18 2.95 0.11 10.01
CA TRP A 18 2.30 1.20 9.26
C TRP A 18 2.40 1.01 7.75
N LEU A 19 3.57 0.60 7.25
CA LEU A 19 3.74 0.27 5.82
C LEU A 19 2.84 -0.89 5.39
N MET A 20 2.70 -1.92 6.23
CA MET A 20 1.83 -3.06 5.94
C MET A 20 0.35 -2.68 5.91
N ILE A 21 -0.11 -1.83 6.85
CA ILE A 21 -1.48 -1.30 6.86
C ILE A 21 -1.72 -0.49 5.58
N LEU A 22 -0.79 0.38 5.21
CA LEU A 22 -0.89 1.20 4.00
C LEU A 22 -0.95 0.32 2.75
N PHE A 23 -0.10 -0.71 2.65
CA PHE A 23 -0.09 -1.65 1.55
C PHE A 23 -1.41 -2.42 1.42
N ILE A 24 -1.94 -2.97 2.52
CA ILE A 24 -3.23 -3.66 2.54
C ILE A 24 -4.35 -2.70 2.15
N GLY A 25 -4.29 -1.43 2.58
CA GLY A 25 -5.23 -0.39 2.17
C GLY A 25 -5.23 -0.16 0.66
N ILE A 26 -4.04 -0.11 0.04
CA ILE A 26 -3.90 0.00 -1.42
C ILE A 26 -4.44 -1.23 -2.12
N ILE A 27 -4.13 -2.45 -1.66
CA ILE A 27 -4.69 -3.69 -2.22
C ILE A 27 -6.21 -3.63 -2.17
N TRP A 28 -6.79 -3.38 -1.00
CA TRP A 28 -8.24 -3.35 -0.85
C TRP A 28 -8.89 -2.27 -1.73
N TRP A 29 -8.25 -1.12 -1.88
CA TRP A 29 -8.68 -0.07 -2.79
C TRP A 29 -8.58 -0.49 -4.27
N ALA A 30 -7.48 -1.13 -4.67
CA ALA A 30 -7.23 -1.56 -6.04
C ALA A 30 -8.18 -2.68 -6.47
N PHE A 31 -8.46 -3.65 -5.60
CA PHE A 31 -9.39 -4.75 -5.84
C PHE A 31 -10.87 -4.34 -5.75
N ARG A 32 -11.17 -3.07 -5.40
CA ARG A 32 -12.55 -2.58 -5.37
C ARG A 32 -13.10 -2.49 -6.80
N PRO A 33 -14.30 -3.04 -7.09
CA PRO A 33 -14.85 -3.18 -8.45
C PRO A 33 -15.24 -1.86 -9.14
N LYS A 34 -14.98 -0.71 -8.51
CA LYS A 34 -15.20 0.63 -9.07
C LYS A 34 -14.03 1.09 -9.97
N ASN A 35 -12.91 0.36 -9.99
CA ASN A 35 -11.70 0.69 -10.76
C ASN A 35 -11.54 -0.15 -12.04
N ARG A 36 -12.63 -0.37 -12.80
CA ARG A 36 -12.63 -1.19 -14.04
C ARG A 36 -11.77 -0.66 -15.19
N GLY A 37 -11.25 0.57 -15.12
CA GLY A 37 -10.31 1.11 -16.10
C GLY A 37 -8.85 0.68 -15.89
N LEU A 38 -8.53 -0.06 -14.82
CA LEU A 38 -7.18 -0.61 -14.65
C LEU A 38 -6.89 -1.79 -15.58
N GLU A 39 -7.92 -2.50 -16.06
CA GLU A 39 -7.78 -3.65 -16.97
C GLU A 39 -7.13 -3.22 -18.30
N ASP A 40 -7.49 -2.04 -18.81
CA ASP A 40 -6.91 -1.45 -20.03
C ASP A 40 -5.41 -1.14 -19.86
N HIS A 41 -4.96 -0.78 -18.66
CA HIS A 41 -3.55 -0.52 -18.35
C HIS A 41 -2.77 -1.78 -17.98
N ALA A 42 -3.45 -2.84 -17.54
CA ALA A 42 -2.87 -4.15 -17.29
C ALA A 42 -2.75 -5.00 -18.57
N SER A 43 -3.32 -4.51 -19.68
CA SER A 43 -3.26 -5.14 -20.99
C SER A 43 -1.85 -4.96 -21.58
N ILE A 44 -1.02 -5.99 -21.43
CA ILE A 44 0.25 -6.09 -22.15
C ILE A 44 -0.09 -6.53 -23.58
N PRO A 45 0.39 -5.84 -24.63
CA PRO A 45 0.12 -6.19 -26.03
C PRO A 45 0.98 -7.40 -26.44
N LEU A 46 0.69 -8.55 -25.85
CA LEU A 46 1.22 -9.88 -26.20
C LEU A 46 0.12 -10.81 -26.73
N ASN A 47 -1.12 -10.32 -26.84
CA ASN A 47 -2.17 -10.97 -27.62
C ASN A 47 -2.01 -10.53 -29.07
N ASP A 48 -1.10 -11.19 -29.77
CA ASP A 48 -0.97 -11.15 -31.23
C ASP A 48 -1.95 -12.17 -31.84
N ASP A 49 -3.24 -11.82 -31.88
CA ASP A 49 -4.24 -12.45 -32.77
C ASP A 49 -4.69 -11.44 -33.83
#